data_AF-A0A7S3Z1E4-F1
#
_entry.id   AF-A0A7S3Z1E4-F1
#
_cell.length_a   1.000
_cell.length_b   1.000
_cell.length_c   1.000
_cell.angle_alpha   90.00
_cell.angle_beta   90.00
_cell.angle_gamma   90.00
#
_symmetry.space_group_name_H-M   'P 1'
#
loop_
_entity.id
_entity.type
_entity.pdbx_description
1 polymer ?
#
loop_
_entity_poly.entity_id
_entity_poly.type
_entity_poly.pdbx_seq_one_letter_code
_entity_poly.pdbx_strand_id
1 'polypeptide(L)'
;HCSFAENNKGAQVFTEIKLKSGSKQMMWPTHCVQGSKGAEFHEKLVLEETDKIVRKGTHQHVDSYSAFFDNDKKTSTEMQSILKKEKITECYLVGLAFDYCVGFSALDSKAAGFKTTVVQDATRSVAPDSEKTMN
;
A
#
# COMPACT_ATOMS: atom_id res chain seq x y z
N HIS A 1 6.65 13.82 -0.94
CA HIS A 1 5.34 13.14 -1.00
C HIS A 1 4.49 13.59 0.19
N CYS A 2 3.18 13.78 0.03
CA CYS A 2 2.31 14.38 1.06
C CYS A 2 2.22 13.55 2.36
N SER A 3 2.53 12.26 2.29
CA SER A 3 2.50 11.36 3.45
C SER A 3 3.71 11.47 4.38
N PHE A 4 4.78 12.19 3.99
CA PHE A 4 5.97 12.30 4.84
C PHE A 4 5.85 13.48 5.82
N ALA A 5 6.14 13.23 7.09
CA ALA A 5 6.11 14.25 8.14
C ALA A 5 7.02 15.45 7.82
N GLU A 6 8.20 15.20 7.23
CA GLU A 6 9.14 16.26 6.83
C GLU A 6 8.54 17.29 5.84
N ASN A 7 7.56 16.86 5.03
CA ASN A 7 6.94 17.69 4.00
C ASN A 7 5.72 18.46 4.53
N ASN A 8 5.38 18.30 5.80
CA ASN A 8 4.22 18.91 6.44
C ASN A 8 4.66 19.68 7.69
N LYS A 9 4.67 21.02 7.62
CA LYS A 9 5.18 21.87 8.70
C LYS A 9 4.48 21.57 10.04
N GLY A 10 5.26 21.16 11.04
CA GLY A 10 4.78 20.85 12.40
C GLY A 10 4.17 19.45 12.57
N ALA A 11 4.14 18.63 11.51
CA ALA A 11 3.67 17.25 11.61
C ALA A 11 4.69 16.37 12.34
N GLN A 12 4.19 15.45 13.17
CA GLN A 12 5.00 14.43 13.83
C GLN A 12 4.80 13.08 13.14
N VAL A 13 5.85 12.25 13.12
CA VAL A 13 5.72 10.87 12.62
C VAL A 13 4.69 10.09 13.45
N PHE A 14 3.96 9.19 12.80
CA PHE A 14 2.91 8.35 13.38
C PHE A 14 1.74 9.14 13.97
N THR A 15 1.41 10.28 13.37
CA THR A 15 0.19 11.05 13.69
C THR A 15 -0.70 11.19 12.47
N GLU A 16 -2.02 11.16 12.66
CA GLU A 16 -2.98 11.47 11.60
C GLU A 16 -3.18 12.98 11.50
N ILE A 17 -3.06 13.54 10.30
CA ILE A 17 -3.41 14.92 10.00
C ILE A 17 -4.46 15.00 8.88
N LYS A 18 -5.13 16.14 8.77
CA LYS A 18 -5.96 16.46 7.61
C LYS A 18 -5.13 17.24 6.59
N LEU A 19 -4.96 16.66 5.39
CA LEU A 19 -4.29 17.32 4.28
C LEU A 19 -5.14 18.48 3.73
N LYS A 20 -4.52 19.36 2.94
CA LYS A 20 -5.23 20.44 2.23
C LYS A 20 -6.33 19.93 1.29
N SER A 21 -6.19 18.70 0.77
CA SER A 21 -7.22 18.03 -0.03
C SER A 21 -8.48 17.68 0.77
N GLY A 22 -8.40 17.71 2.11
CA GLY A 22 -9.45 17.26 3.03
C GLY A 22 -9.28 15.80 3.48
N SER A 23 -8.41 15.02 2.84
CA SER A 23 -8.13 13.63 3.16
C SER A 23 -7.41 13.50 4.51
N LYS A 24 -7.73 12.44 5.26
CA LYS A 24 -6.98 12.03 6.45
C LYS A 24 -5.71 11.30 6.02
N GLN A 25 -4.58 11.60 6.66
CA GLN A 25 -3.29 11.02 6.29
C GLN A 25 -2.45 10.73 7.54
N MET A 26 -2.01 9.47 7.69
CA MET A 26 -0.97 9.10 8.64
C MET A 26 0.38 9.66 8.16
N MET A 27 1.09 10.35 9.05
CA MET A 27 2.39 10.92 8.78
C MET A 27 3.49 9.88 8.99
N TRP A 28 4.27 9.63 7.95
CA TRP A 28 5.35 8.66 7.97
C TRP A 28 6.73 9.34 8.00
N PRO A 29 7.76 8.66 8.51
CA PRO A 29 9.13 9.03 8.14
C PRO A 29 9.31 8.90 6.63
N THR A 30 10.31 9.57 6.07
CA THR A 30 10.66 9.44 4.66
C THR A 30 11.09 8.00 4.37
N HIS A 31 10.43 7.36 3.42
CA HIS A 31 10.66 5.98 3.07
C HIS A 31 10.36 5.74 1.59
N CYS A 32 10.90 4.65 1.03
CA CYS A 32 10.64 4.21 -0.34
C CYS A 32 10.74 5.31 -1.40
N VAL A 33 11.67 6.25 -1.24
CA VAL A 33 11.87 7.36 -2.19
C VAL A 33 12.34 6.79 -3.53
N GLN A 34 11.71 7.23 -4.63
CA GLN A 34 12.01 6.75 -5.97
C GLN A 34 13.51 6.84 -6.29
N GLY A 35 14.09 5.73 -6.78
CA GLY A 35 15.51 5.64 -7.12
C GLY A 35 16.47 5.53 -5.93
N SER A 36 15.96 5.58 -4.69
CA SER A 36 16.80 5.37 -3.50
C SER A 36 16.93 3.89 -3.17
N LYS A 37 18.00 3.54 -2.43
CA LYS A 37 18.21 2.20 -1.89
C LYS A 37 17.02 1.69 -1.07
N GLY A 38 16.35 2.59 -0.33
CA GLY A 38 15.19 2.26 0.49
C GLY A 38 13.91 1.94 -0.30
N ALA A 39 13.91 2.13 -1.63
CA ALA A 39 12.81 1.75 -2.51
C ALA A 39 13.05 0.44 -3.28
N GLU A 40 14.24 -0.15 -3.15
CA GLU A 40 14.53 -1.46 -3.75
C GLU A 40 13.83 -2.58 -2.99
N PHE A 41 13.59 -3.70 -3.67
CA PHE A 41 13.18 -4.93 -3.00
C PHE A 41 14.30 -5.41 -2.07
N HIS A 42 13.91 -6.10 -0.99
CA HIS A 42 14.88 -6.76 -0.13
C HIS A 42 15.68 -7.80 -0.93
N GLU A 43 17.00 -7.88 -0.72
CA GLU A 43 17.92 -8.71 -1.51
C GLU A 43 17.58 -10.22 -1.54
N LYS A 44 16.81 -10.68 -0.56
CA LYS A 44 16.35 -12.08 -0.44
C LYS A 44 15.01 -12.35 -1.11
N LEU A 45 14.34 -11.31 -1.64
CA LEU A 45 13.13 -11.53 -2.43
C LEU A 45 13.55 -12.12 -3.78
N VAL A 46 13.12 -13.35 -4.03
CA VAL A 46 13.29 -13.99 -5.33
C VAL A 46 12.19 -13.49 -6.23
N LEU A 47 12.56 -13.00 -7.41
CA LEU A 47 11.65 -12.55 -8.45
C LEU A 47 11.84 -13.43 -9.68
N GLU A 48 10.74 -13.92 -10.23
CA GLU A 48 10.72 -14.63 -11.50
C GLU A 48 10.57 -13.63 -12.66
N GLU A 49 11.07 -13.98 -13.84
CA GLU A 49 10.92 -13.11 -15.03
C GLU A 49 9.46 -12.83 -15.40
N THR A 50 8.56 -13.72 -14.99
CA THR A 50 7.11 -13.59 -15.23
C THR A 50 6.43 -12.61 -14.29
N ASP A 51 7.08 -12.22 -13.19
CA ASP A 51 6.47 -11.37 -12.15
C ASP A 51 6.12 -9.98 -12.70
N LYS A 52 5.00 -9.46 -12.21
CA LYS A 52 4.51 -8.12 -12.57
C LYS A 52 4.73 -7.16 -11.41
N ILE A 53 5.42 -6.06 -11.68
CA ILE A 53 5.71 -5.02 -10.69
C ILE A 53 4.76 -3.85 -10.88
N VAL A 54 3.87 -3.63 -9.91
CA VAL A 54 2.99 -2.45 -9.87
C VAL A 54 3.52 -1.48 -8.81
N ARG A 55 3.81 -0.25 -9.23
CA ARG A 55 4.23 0.83 -8.32
C ARG A 55 3.01 1.65 -7.88
N LYS A 56 3.00 2.05 -6.61
CA LYS A 56 1.95 2.87 -5.99
C LYS A 56 2.58 4.00 -5.16
N GLY A 57 1.77 4.99 -4.75
CA GLY A 57 2.27 6.15 -3.98
C GLY A 57 3.20 7.06 -4.79
N THR A 58 3.02 7.09 -6.11
CA THR A 58 3.85 7.88 -7.03
C THR A 58 3.37 9.32 -7.19
N HIS A 59 2.09 9.60 -6.84
CA HIS A 59 1.50 10.92 -6.91
C HIS A 59 1.82 11.74 -5.67
N GLN A 60 2.45 12.90 -5.82
CA GLN A 60 2.97 13.67 -4.69
C GLN A 60 1.91 14.15 -3.68
N HIS A 61 0.65 14.23 -4.09
CA HIS A 61 -0.43 14.85 -3.31
C HIS A 61 -1.44 13.85 -2.74
N VAL A 62 -1.30 12.56 -3.03
CA VAL A 62 -2.18 11.51 -2.52
C VAL A 62 -1.39 10.24 -2.24
N ASP A 63 -1.60 9.67 -1.05
CA ASP A 63 -0.98 8.40 -0.68
C ASP A 63 -1.77 7.20 -1.21
N SER A 64 -1.16 6.03 -1.22
CA SER A 64 -1.75 4.82 -1.75
C SER A 64 -1.27 3.60 -0.97
N TYR A 65 -2.10 3.17 -0.01
CA TYR A 65 -1.87 1.93 0.72
C TYR A 65 -2.21 0.71 -0.13
N SER A 66 -3.39 0.73 -0.74
CA SER A 66 -3.82 -0.35 -1.61
C SER A 66 -2.98 -0.41 -2.88
N ALA A 67 -2.69 -1.63 -3.33
CA ALA A 67 -2.11 -1.89 -4.63
C ALA A 67 -3.10 -1.63 -5.78
N PHE A 68 -4.39 -1.41 -5.52
CA PHE A 68 -5.43 -1.20 -6.54
C PHE A 68 -5.78 0.27 -6.77
N PHE A 69 -5.88 1.06 -5.70
CA PHE A 69 -6.30 2.47 -5.77
C PHE A 69 -5.48 3.34 -4.81
N ASP A 70 -5.43 4.63 -5.09
CA ASP A 70 -5.01 5.63 -4.10
C ASP A 70 -5.99 5.71 -2.91
N ASN A 71 -5.56 6.37 -1.83
CA ASN A 71 -6.33 6.47 -0.59
C ASN A 71 -7.64 7.28 -0.77
N ASP A 72 -7.70 8.13 -1.80
CA ASP A 72 -8.89 8.90 -2.17
C ASP A 72 -9.85 8.11 -3.06
N LYS A 73 -9.48 6.89 -3.50
CA LYS A 73 -10.20 6.04 -4.47
C LYS A 73 -10.48 6.73 -5.81
N LYS A 74 -9.64 7.68 -6.21
CA LYS A 74 -9.80 8.45 -7.46
C LYS A 74 -8.91 7.92 -8.58
N THR A 75 -7.73 7.44 -8.23
CA THR A 75 -6.76 6.93 -9.21
C THR A 75 -6.54 5.44 -8.98
N SER A 76 -6.78 4.63 -10.00
CA SER A 76 -6.42 3.21 -10.00
C SER A 76 -4.96 3.01 -10.40
N THR A 77 -4.34 1.95 -9.89
CA THR A 77 -3.11 1.39 -10.46
C THR A 77 -3.46 0.44 -11.63
N GLU A 78 -2.44 -0.23 -12.17
CA GLU A 78 -2.61 -1.28 -13.18
C GLU A 78 -2.99 -2.65 -12.61
N MET A 79 -2.99 -2.83 -11.27
CA MET A 79 -3.14 -4.13 -10.60
C MET A 79 -4.40 -4.86 -11.06
N GLN A 80 -5.57 -4.22 -10.98
CA GLN A 80 -6.83 -4.84 -11.36
C GLN A 80 -6.85 -5.24 -12.85
N SER A 81 -6.30 -4.38 -13.72
CA SER A 81 -6.26 -4.62 -15.15
C SER A 81 -5.36 -5.80 -15.50
N ILE A 82 -4.19 -5.91 -14.85
CA ILE A 82 -3.28 -7.04 -14.99
C ILE A 82 -3.99 -8.33 -14.57
N LEU A 83 -4.54 -8.38 -13.37
CA LEU A 83 -5.21 -9.58 -12.84
C LEU A 83 -6.37 -10.05 -13.74
N LYS A 84 -7.21 -9.11 -14.21
CA LYS A 84 -8.33 -9.43 -15.11
C LYS A 84 -7.85 -9.92 -16.47
N LYS A 85 -6.82 -9.30 -17.04
CA LYS A 85 -6.23 -9.71 -18.33
C LYS A 85 -5.68 -11.13 -18.26
N GLU A 86 -5.02 -11.47 -17.17
CA GLU A 86 -4.47 -12.80 -16.90
C GLU A 86 -5.53 -13.80 -16.40
N LYS A 87 -6.82 -13.41 -16.37
CA LYS A 87 -7.95 -14.24 -15.93
C LYS A 87 -7.79 -14.81 -14.51
N ILE A 88 -7.12 -14.07 -13.64
CA ILE A 88 -6.98 -14.42 -12.23
C ILE A 88 -8.32 -14.28 -11.52
N THR A 89 -8.67 -15.26 -10.69
CA THR A 89 -9.92 -15.29 -9.90
C THR A 89 -9.66 -15.31 -8.39
N GLU A 90 -8.47 -15.75 -7.97
CA GLU A 90 -8.04 -15.83 -6.58
C GLU A 90 -6.80 -14.99 -6.33
N CYS A 91 -6.79 -14.25 -5.24
CA CYS A 91 -5.67 -13.42 -4.80
C CYS A 91 -5.23 -13.81 -3.39
N TYR A 92 -3.97 -14.19 -3.25
CA TYR A 92 -3.32 -14.43 -1.96
C TYR A 92 -2.41 -13.24 -1.66
N LEU A 93 -2.62 -12.58 -0.53
CA LEU A 93 -1.86 -11.41 -0.14
C LEU A 93 -0.89 -11.75 0.99
N VAL A 94 0.36 -11.36 0.79
CA VAL A 94 1.50 -11.52 1.70
C VAL A 94 2.26 -10.20 1.81
N GLY A 95 3.23 -10.12 2.71
CA GLY A 95 4.17 -9.02 2.79
C GLY A 95 3.82 -7.99 3.86
N LEU A 96 4.19 -6.73 3.61
CA LEU A 96 4.17 -5.68 4.62
C LEU A 96 3.43 -4.41 4.13
N ALA A 97 2.74 -3.68 4.99
CA ALA A 97 2.36 -4.05 6.36
C ALA A 97 0.92 -4.59 6.38
N PHE A 98 0.63 -5.56 7.27
CA PHE A 98 -0.71 -6.16 7.43
C PHE A 98 -1.80 -5.09 7.64
N ASP A 99 -1.54 -4.20 8.59
CA ASP A 99 -2.37 -3.08 9.03
C ASP A 99 -2.41 -1.88 8.08
N TYR A 100 -1.74 -1.96 6.92
CA TYR A 100 -1.79 -0.95 5.86
C TYR A 100 -1.82 -1.62 4.49
N CYS A 101 -0.68 -1.71 3.81
CA CYS A 101 -0.63 -2.04 2.39
C CYS A 101 -1.27 -3.39 2.06
N VAL A 102 -1.09 -4.40 2.91
CA VAL A 102 -1.69 -5.72 2.71
C VAL A 102 -3.20 -5.65 2.95
N GLY A 103 -3.64 -5.15 4.10
CA GLY A 103 -5.07 -5.09 4.44
C GLY A 103 -5.88 -4.23 3.48
N PHE A 104 -5.41 -3.02 3.15
CA PHE A 104 -6.08 -2.17 2.15
C PHE A 104 -6.12 -2.81 0.76
N SER A 105 -5.06 -3.52 0.35
CA SER A 105 -5.06 -4.27 -0.91
C SER A 105 -6.04 -5.45 -0.88
N ALA A 106 -6.17 -6.13 0.26
CA ALA A 106 -7.09 -7.25 0.42
C ALA A 106 -8.55 -6.77 0.34
N LEU A 107 -8.87 -5.64 0.98
CA LEU A 107 -10.18 -5.02 0.91
C LEU A 107 -10.55 -4.64 -0.53
N ASP A 108 -9.62 -4.02 -1.27
CA ASP A 108 -9.86 -3.65 -2.68
C ASP A 108 -9.92 -4.86 -3.61
N SER A 109 -9.08 -5.88 -3.37
CA SER A 109 -9.13 -7.15 -4.10
C SER A 109 -10.51 -7.81 -3.95
N LYS A 110 -11.03 -7.87 -2.72
CA LYS A 110 -12.37 -8.39 -2.44
C LYS A 110 -13.45 -7.55 -3.11
N ALA A 111 -13.36 -6.21 -3.02
CA ALA A 111 -14.31 -5.30 -3.65
C ALA A 111 -14.30 -5.39 -5.19
N ALA A 112 -13.14 -5.69 -5.79
CA ALA A 112 -12.98 -5.90 -7.22
C ALA A 112 -13.49 -7.28 -7.72
N GLY A 113 -13.95 -8.15 -6.80
CA GLY A 113 -14.59 -9.43 -7.10
C GLY A 113 -13.66 -10.64 -7.07
N PHE A 114 -12.42 -10.50 -6.60
CA PHE A 114 -11.50 -11.63 -6.47
C PHE A 114 -11.76 -12.37 -5.15
N LYS A 115 -11.71 -13.71 -5.19
CA LYS A 115 -11.65 -14.49 -3.95
C LYS A 115 -10.31 -14.20 -3.29
N THR A 116 -10.38 -13.60 -2.10
CA THR A 116 -9.24 -12.94 -1.48
C THR A 116 -8.86 -13.65 -0.18
N THR A 117 -7.59 -13.95 -0.01
CA THR A 117 -7.04 -14.56 1.20
C THR A 117 -5.79 -13.81 1.63
N VAL A 118 -5.71 -13.43 2.90
CA VAL A 118 -4.47 -12.91 3.50
C VAL A 118 -3.79 -14.08 4.20
N VAL A 119 -2.53 -14.35 3.84
CA VAL A 119 -1.74 -15.42 4.43
C VAL A 119 -1.05 -14.85 5.67
N GLN A 120 -1.72 -14.93 6.81
CA GLN A 120 -1.36 -14.18 8.03
C GLN A 120 0.08 -14.43 8.50
N ASP A 121 0.54 -15.69 8.43
CA ASP A 121 1.89 -16.12 8.78
C ASP A 121 2.98 -15.54 7.85
N ALA A 122 2.60 -15.04 6.67
CA ALA A 122 3.45 -14.33 5.73
C ALA A 122 3.26 -12.80 5.77
N THR A 123 2.71 -12.25 6.85
CA THR A 123 2.50 -10.81 7.02
C THR A 123 2.96 -10.32 8.39
N ARG A 124 3.16 -9.00 8.52
CA ARG A 124 3.41 -8.34 9.81
C ARG A 124 2.93 -6.90 9.78
N SER A 125 2.36 -6.43 10.89
CA SER A 125 1.87 -5.07 11.07
C SER A 125 3.00 -4.06 11.32
N VAL A 126 2.74 -2.78 11.09
CA VAL A 126 3.62 -1.69 11.55
C VAL A 126 3.63 -1.63 13.08
N ALA A 127 2.45 -1.66 13.69
CA ALA A 127 2.29 -1.61 15.14
C ALA A 127 1.07 -2.41 15.61
N PRO A 128 1.07 -2.94 16.85
CA PRO A 128 -0.07 -3.67 17.39
C PRO A 128 -1.37 -2.87 17.45
N ASP A 129 -1.31 -1.54 17.59
CA ASP A 129 -2.51 -0.71 17.71
C ASP A 129 -3.22 -0.46 16.37
N SER A 130 -2.46 -0.26 15.29
CA SER A 130 -3.04 -0.13 13.94
C SER A 130 -3.60 -1.46 13.42
N GLU A 131 -3.03 -2.59 13.84
CA GLU A 131 -3.55 -3.94 13.51
C GLU A 131 -4.99 -4.16 13.97
N LYS A 132 -5.37 -3.63 15.14
CA LYS A 132 -6.74 -3.74 15.68
C LYS A 132 -7.79 -3.13 14.75
N THR A 133 -7.40 -2.24 13.82
CA THR A 133 -8.32 -1.60 12.88
C THR A 133 -8.61 -2.45 11.63
N MET A 134 -7.88 -3.56 11.42
CA MET A 134 -8.05 -4.46 10.27
C MET A 134 -8.90 -5.71 10.56
N ASN A 135 -9.23 -5.98 11.83
CA ASN A 135 -9.98 -7.17 12.25
C ASN A 135 -11.47 -6.91 12.38
#